data_AF-A0A3B9W588-F1
#
_entry.id   AF-A0A3B9W588-F1
#
_cell.length_a   1.000
_cell.length_b   1.000
_cell.length_c   1.000
_cell.angle_alpha   90.00
_cell.angle_beta   90.00
_cell.angle_gamma   90.00
#
_symmetry.space_group_name_H-M   'P 1'
#
loop_
_entity.id
_entity.type
_entity.pdbx_description
1 polymer ?
#
loop_
_entity_poly.entity_id
_entity_poly.type
_entity_poly.pdbx_seq_one_letter_code
_entity_poly.pdbx_strand_id
1 'polypeptide(L)'
;MESVQTWCTPATISSSSIRNKPRSTCAPPTSVRFPPLGLRGAGGTSRAGRWGILPTAAYLASGNEAALCIPQLESKVVIDNVEKIAAINGIDALFVGVADLSMDLGTIPTEPAVIRSPRRPRSRIRL
;
A
#
# COMPACT_ATOMS: atom_id res chain seq x y z
N MET A 1 -10.26 -14.74 6.08
CA MET A 1 -9.42 -14.46 4.89
C MET A 1 -8.89 -13.06 5.13
N GLU A 2 -7.67 -12.95 5.65
CA GLU A 2 -7.12 -11.68 6.12
C GLU A 2 -6.18 -11.17 5.03
N SER A 3 -6.64 -10.23 4.22
CA SER A 3 -5.78 -9.53 3.27
C SER A 3 -5.84 -8.03 3.55
N VAL A 4 -4.69 -7.38 3.35
CA VAL A 4 -4.57 -5.94 3.23
C VAL A 4 -3.82 -5.78 1.93
N GLN A 5 -4.54 -5.51 0.84
CA GLN A 5 -3.92 -5.31 -0.46
C GLN A 5 -3.26 -3.92 -0.49
N THR A 6 -2.07 -3.80 -1.05
CA THR A 6 -1.39 -2.50 -1.19
C THR A 6 -1.40 -2.13 -2.66
N TRP A 7 -2.06 -1.02 -2.98
CA TRP A 7 -2.01 -0.48 -4.33
C TRP A 7 -0.72 0.31 -4.51
N CYS A 8 0.13 -0.17 -5.43
CA CYS A 8 1.30 0.55 -5.91
C CYS A 8 1.00 1.04 -7.33
N THR A 9 1.09 2.36 -7.56
CA THR A 9 1.08 2.89 -8.93
C THR A 9 2.24 2.28 -9.75
N PRO A 10 2.10 2.15 -11.08
CA PRO A 10 2.57 0.96 -11.77
C PRO A 10 4.09 0.94 -11.90
N ALA A 11 4.72 0.16 -11.05
CA ALA A 11 5.98 -0.49 -11.36
C ALA A 11 6.05 -1.83 -10.64
N THR A 12 6.02 -2.87 -11.46
CA THR A 12 6.15 -4.30 -11.20
C THR A 12 6.81 -4.66 -9.87
N ILE A 13 6.03 -5.28 -8.96
CA ILE A 13 6.58 -6.00 -7.81
C ILE A 13 6.50 -7.50 -8.16
N SER A 14 7.65 -8.16 -8.13
CA SER A 14 7.79 -9.62 -8.31
C SER A 14 7.34 -10.33 -7.02
N SER A 15 6.59 -11.42 -7.19
CA SER A 15 5.78 -12.11 -6.18
C SER A 15 6.54 -13.06 -5.22
N SER A 16 7.88 -12.98 -5.10
CA SER A 16 8.65 -14.11 -4.55
C SER A 16 9.15 -14.01 -3.10
N SER A 17 8.87 -12.95 -2.32
CA SER A 17 9.39 -12.85 -0.94
C SER A 17 8.33 -12.45 0.10
N ILE A 18 7.34 -13.32 0.33
CA ILE A 18 6.49 -13.30 1.53
C ILE A 18 6.32 -14.76 1.99
N ARG A 19 7.36 -15.32 2.64
CA ARG A 19 7.27 -16.63 3.30
C ARG A 19 7.60 -16.43 4.78
N ASN A 20 6.63 -16.74 5.65
CA ASN A 20 6.71 -16.85 7.12
C ASN A 20 6.71 -15.57 7.99
N LYS A 21 5.72 -14.69 7.82
CA LYS A 21 5.26 -13.81 8.92
C LYS A 21 3.77 -14.06 9.19
N PRO A 22 3.24 -13.79 10.41
CA PRO A 22 1.80 -13.83 10.66
C PRO A 22 1.09 -13.06 9.54
N ARG A 23 0.17 -13.76 8.85
CA ARG A 23 -0.26 -13.49 7.46
C ARG A 23 -1.04 -12.19 7.25
N SER A 24 -1.12 -11.30 8.25
CA SER A 24 -1.98 -10.11 8.26
C SER A 24 -1.25 -8.77 7.98
N THR A 25 -0.05 -8.78 7.36
CA THR A 25 0.73 -7.54 7.17
C THR A 25 0.84 -7.17 5.69
N CYS A 26 0.51 -5.90 5.39
CA CYS A 26 0.69 -5.28 4.08
C CYS A 26 2.14 -5.40 3.59
N ALA A 27 2.33 -5.21 2.27
CA ALA A 27 3.69 -5.02 1.76
C ALA A 27 4.31 -3.80 2.48
N PRO A 28 5.48 -3.94 3.12
CA PRO A 28 6.04 -2.85 3.90
C PRO A 28 6.33 -1.65 2.98
N PRO A 29 6.25 -0.40 3.46
CA PRO A 29 6.59 0.78 2.64
C PRO A 29 7.98 0.70 1.98
N THR A 30 8.88 -0.09 2.53
CA THR A 30 10.20 -0.34 1.93
C THR A 30 10.14 -1.11 0.61
N SER A 31 9.07 -1.85 0.30
CA SER A 31 8.96 -2.62 -0.95
C SER A 31 8.72 -1.77 -2.19
N VAL A 32 8.27 -0.51 -2.03
CA VAL A 32 7.95 0.38 -3.16
C VAL A 32 9.09 1.32 -3.53
N ARG A 33 10.11 1.43 -2.66
CA ARG A 33 11.28 2.31 -2.81
C ARG A 33 12.54 1.53 -3.15
N PHE A 34 13.40 2.08 -4.00
CA PHE A 34 14.75 1.58 -4.28
C PHE A 34 15.72 1.85 -3.13
N PRO A 35 16.84 1.12 -3.04
CA PRO A 35 17.93 1.47 -2.13
C PRO A 35 18.38 2.93 -2.30
N PRO A 36 18.75 3.64 -1.22
CA PRO A 36 18.81 3.20 0.19
C PRO A 36 17.46 3.30 0.94
N LEU A 37 16.41 3.81 0.32
CA LEU A 37 15.11 4.08 0.96
C LEU A 37 14.23 2.82 1.10
N GLY A 38 14.58 1.74 0.41
CA GLY A 38 13.82 0.49 0.44
C GLY A 38 14.54 -0.67 -0.24
N LEU A 39 13.76 -1.68 -0.59
CA LEU A 39 14.20 -3.00 -1.05
C LEU A 39 13.68 -3.35 -2.45
N ARG A 40 13.08 -2.39 -3.17
CA ARG A 40 12.57 -2.61 -4.52
C ARG A 40 13.74 -2.96 -5.46
N GLY A 41 13.57 -4.03 -6.25
CA GLY A 41 14.52 -4.40 -7.29
C GLY A 41 14.50 -3.43 -8.47
N ALA A 42 15.67 -3.02 -8.96
CA ALA A 42 15.81 -2.11 -10.09
C ALA A 42 15.66 -2.83 -11.43
N GLY A 43 14.67 -2.44 -12.23
CA GLY A 43 14.46 -2.94 -13.58
C GLY A 43 14.43 -1.80 -14.59
N GLY A 44 15.59 -1.21 -14.90
CA GLY A 44 15.69 -0.05 -15.80
C GLY A 44 15.19 -0.31 -17.23
N THR A 45 15.15 -1.59 -17.66
CA THR A 45 14.60 -2.00 -18.96
C THR A 45 13.08 -2.22 -18.93
N SER A 46 12.43 -2.04 -17.78
CA SER A 46 10.97 -2.08 -17.68
C SER A 46 10.32 -0.86 -18.33
N ARG A 47 8.98 -0.90 -18.48
CA ARG A 47 8.18 0.26 -18.92
C ARG A 47 8.43 1.50 -18.06
N ALA A 48 8.63 1.33 -16.75
CA ALA A 48 8.91 2.43 -15.83
C ALA A 48 10.28 3.10 -16.09
N GLY A 49 11.27 2.34 -16.59
CA GLY A 49 12.55 2.87 -17.04
C GLY A 49 12.59 3.28 -18.51
N ARG A 50 11.42 3.34 -19.17
CA ARG A 50 11.27 3.59 -20.61
C ARG A 50 12.13 2.65 -21.45
N TRP A 51 12.11 1.35 -21.13
CA TRP A 51 12.85 0.32 -21.87
C TRP A 51 14.36 0.57 -21.95
N GLY A 52 14.95 1.16 -20.90
CA GLY A 52 16.39 1.46 -20.84
C GLY A 52 16.79 2.80 -21.44
N ILE A 53 15.83 3.60 -21.93
CA ILE A 53 16.09 4.95 -22.45
C ILE A 53 16.44 5.92 -21.30
N LEU A 54 15.84 5.74 -20.11
CA LEU A 54 16.15 6.61 -18.98
C LEU A 54 17.52 6.29 -18.39
N PRO A 55 18.36 7.29 -18.11
CA PRO A 55 19.55 7.10 -17.30
C PRO A 55 19.19 6.45 -15.96
N THR A 56 20.00 5.50 -15.51
CA THR A 56 19.73 4.73 -14.29
C THR A 56 19.46 5.63 -13.09
N ALA A 57 20.24 6.70 -12.91
CA ALA A 57 20.05 7.66 -11.82
C ALA A 57 18.67 8.34 -11.87
N ALA A 58 18.22 8.76 -13.06
CA ALA A 58 16.91 9.39 -13.23
C ALA A 58 15.76 8.40 -12.98
N TYR A 59 15.91 7.14 -13.40
CA TYR A 59 14.94 6.08 -13.11
C TYR A 59 14.81 5.80 -11.62
N LEU A 60 15.93 5.69 -10.90
CA LEU A 60 15.92 5.42 -9.46
C LEU A 60 15.36 6.61 -8.67
N ALA A 61 15.76 7.84 -9.02
CA ALA A 61 15.25 9.05 -8.37
C ALA A 61 13.75 9.22 -8.58
N SER A 62 13.28 9.18 -9.83
CA SER A 62 11.85 9.30 -10.15
C SER A 62 11.01 8.19 -9.53
N GLY A 63 11.52 6.95 -9.49
CA GLY A 63 10.81 5.85 -8.83
C GLY A 63 10.70 6.03 -7.31
N ASN A 64 11.70 6.66 -6.68
CA ASN A 64 11.67 6.97 -5.25
C ASN A 64 10.81 8.19 -4.92
N GLU A 65 10.68 9.16 -5.82
CA GLU A 65 9.83 10.33 -5.61
C GLU A 65 8.36 10.06 -5.94
N ALA A 66 8.09 9.34 -7.03
CA ALA A 66 6.75 9.20 -7.59
C ALA A 66 5.98 7.97 -7.08
N ALA A 67 6.65 6.96 -6.51
CA ALA A 67 5.94 5.81 -5.96
C ALA A 67 5.09 6.24 -4.76
N LEU A 68 3.93 5.59 -4.59
CA LEU A 68 3.05 5.79 -3.44
C LEU A 68 2.80 4.44 -2.77
N CYS A 69 2.79 4.42 -1.45
CA CYS A 69 2.35 3.28 -0.66
C CYS A 69 0.97 3.58 -0.08
N ILE A 70 -0.05 2.91 -0.63
CA ILE A 70 -1.45 3.09 -0.23
C ILE A 70 -2.04 1.73 0.14
N PRO A 71 -2.06 1.37 1.44
CA PRO A 71 -2.74 0.17 1.92
C PRO A 71 -4.26 0.30 1.81
N GLN A 72 -4.91 -0.79 1.40
CA GLN A 72 -6.35 -0.95 1.37
C GLN A 72 -6.83 -1.61 2.67
N LEU A 73 -7.69 -0.91 3.40
CA LEU A 73 -8.31 -1.33 4.65
C LEU A 73 -9.63 -2.03 4.33
N GLU A 74 -9.67 -3.34 4.55
CA GLU A 74 -10.78 -4.19 4.08
C GLU A 74 -11.32 -5.16 5.15
N SER A 75 -10.86 -5.06 6.40
CA SER A 75 -11.38 -5.87 7.50
C SER A 75 -11.61 -5.06 8.75
N LYS A 76 -12.52 -5.53 9.61
CA LYS A 76 -12.84 -4.90 10.89
C LYS A 76 -11.60 -4.76 11.77
N VAL A 77 -10.77 -5.80 11.84
CA VAL A 77 -9.54 -5.81 12.64
C VAL A 77 -8.56 -4.72 12.18
N VAL A 78 -8.48 -4.49 10.87
CA VAL A 78 -7.61 -3.46 10.28
C VAL A 78 -8.15 -2.05 10.56
N ILE A 79 -9.47 -1.86 10.47
CA ILE A 79 -10.12 -0.59 10.85
C ILE A 79 -9.92 -0.30 12.34
N ASP A 80 -10.05 -1.30 13.22
CA ASP A 80 -9.84 -1.16 14.67
C ASP A 80 -8.37 -0.86 15.04
N ASN A 81 -7.42 -1.03 14.11
CA ASN A 81 -5.99 -0.71 14.29
C ASN A 81 -5.49 0.40 13.35
N VAL A 82 -6.39 1.18 12.76
CA VAL A 82 -6.06 2.15 11.71
C VAL A 82 -5.02 3.18 12.15
N GLU A 83 -5.01 3.60 13.41
CA GLU A 83 -4.04 4.57 13.93
C GLU A 83 -2.62 4.02 13.95
N LYS A 84 -2.47 2.73 14.29
CA LYS A 84 -1.15 2.07 14.27
C LYS A 84 -0.63 1.94 12.85
N ILE A 85 -1.51 1.65 11.91
CA ILE A 85 -1.18 1.57 10.48
C ILE A 85 -0.80 2.97 9.98
N ALA A 86 -1.62 3.98 10.28
CA ALA A 86 -1.37 5.38 9.94
C ALA A 86 -0.08 5.96 10.54
N ALA A 87 0.48 5.34 11.58
CA ALA A 87 1.74 5.75 12.19
C ALA A 87 2.98 5.15 11.49
N ILE A 88 2.81 4.21 10.56
CA ILE A 88 3.94 3.59 9.85
C ILE A 88 4.55 4.60 8.87
N ASN A 89 5.86 4.84 9.04
CA ASN A 89 6.61 5.70 8.14
C ASN A 89 6.63 5.15 6.71
N GLY A 90 6.35 6.02 5.74
CA GLY A 90 6.32 5.69 4.31
C GLY A 90 4.96 5.29 3.76
N ILE A 91 3.90 5.30 4.59
CA ILE A 91 2.51 5.25 4.09
C ILE A 91 2.09 6.67 3.67
N ASP A 92 1.63 6.79 2.43
CA ASP A 92 1.27 8.07 1.84
C ASP A 92 -0.23 8.37 2.00
N ALA A 93 -1.07 7.33 1.91
CA ALA A 93 -2.52 7.40 2.06
C ALA A 93 -3.07 6.06 2.58
N LEU A 94 -4.32 6.08 3.06
CA LEU A 94 -5.06 4.87 3.39
C LEU A 94 -6.34 4.84 2.55
N PHE A 95 -6.64 3.69 1.96
CA PHE A 95 -7.84 3.51 1.14
C PHE A 95 -8.78 2.51 1.81
N VAL A 96 -10.09 2.74 1.80
CA VAL A 96 -11.06 1.81 2.40
C VAL A 96 -11.73 0.99 1.30
N GLY A 97 -11.51 -0.32 1.32
CA GLY A 97 -12.15 -1.27 0.40
C GLY A 97 -13.55 -1.59 0.88
N VAL A 98 -14.54 -0.76 0.54
CA VAL A 98 -15.92 -0.88 1.05
C VAL A 98 -16.60 -2.20 0.71
N ALA A 99 -16.28 -2.80 -0.44
CA ALA A 99 -16.84 -4.08 -0.84
C ALA A 99 -16.37 -5.21 0.10
N ASP A 100 -15.05 -5.37 0.23
CA ASP A 100 -14.46 -6.40 1.08
C ASP A 100 -14.72 -6.16 2.57
N LEU A 101 -14.69 -4.89 3.02
CA LEU A 101 -15.07 -4.54 4.39
C LEU A 101 -16.52 -4.89 4.69
N SER A 102 -17.44 -4.71 3.74
CA SER A 102 -18.83 -5.10 3.93
C SER A 102 -18.97 -6.62 4.08
N MET A 103 -18.20 -7.40 3.31
CA MET A 103 -18.19 -8.86 3.42
C MET A 103 -17.63 -9.33 4.77
N ASP A 104 -16.56 -8.71 5.26
CA ASP A 104 -15.97 -9.02 6.58
C ASP A 104 -16.91 -8.66 7.73
N LEU A 105 -17.69 -7.58 7.59
CA LEU A 105 -18.70 -7.15 8.55
C LEU A 105 -20.03 -7.92 8.41
N GLY A 106 -20.18 -8.80 7.42
CA GLY A 106 -21.43 -9.53 7.17
C GLY A 106 -22.59 -8.62 6.75
N THR A 107 -22.30 -7.57 5.99
CA THR A 107 -23.23 -6.49 5.62
C THR A 107 -23.10 -6.09 4.15
N ILE A 108 -23.80 -5.04 3.72
CA ILE A 108 -23.72 -4.50 2.35
C ILE A 108 -22.91 -3.19 2.30
N PRO A 109 -22.28 -2.85 1.16
CA PRO A 109 -21.41 -1.67 1.06
C PRO A 109 -22.09 -0.34 1.38
N THR A 110 -23.41 -0.27 1.22
CA THR A 110 -24.20 0.96 1.44
C THR A 110 -24.61 1.17 2.89
N GLU A 111 -24.30 0.24 3.79
CA GLU A 111 -24.70 0.34 5.19
C GLU A 111 -23.91 1.44 5.92
N PRO A 112 -24.55 2.19 6.85
CA PRO A 112 -23.87 3.26 7.57
C PRO A 112 -22.63 2.78 8.33
N ALA A 113 -22.61 1.53 8.79
CA ALA A 113 -21.45 0.93 9.43
C ALA A 113 -20.22 0.84 8.51
N VAL A 114 -20.42 0.71 7.20
CA VAL A 114 -19.34 0.66 6.19
C VAL A 114 -18.97 2.07 5.72
N ILE A 115 -19.97 2.86 5.32
CA ILE A 115 -19.77 4.22 4.76
C ILE A 115 -19.14 5.18 5.78
N ARG A 116 -19.44 5.01 7.07
CA ARG A 116 -19.07 5.97 8.13
C ARG A 116 -17.74 5.65 8.83
N SER A 117 -16.94 4.75 8.26
CA SER A 117 -15.64 4.31 8.80
C SER A 117 -14.54 5.37 8.69
N PRO A 118 -13.50 5.28 9.53
CA PRO A 118 -13.29 6.01 10.79
C PRO A 118 -12.94 7.50 10.62
N ARG A 119 -13.13 8.27 11.71
CA ARG A 119 -12.75 9.69 11.80
C ARG A 119 -11.30 9.88 11.38
N ARG A 120 -11.07 10.89 10.54
CA ARG A 120 -9.76 11.32 10.02
C ARG A 120 -8.67 11.15 11.07
N PRO A 121 -7.63 10.32 10.83
CA PRO A 121 -6.51 10.23 11.75
C PRO A 121 -5.91 11.63 11.93
N ARG A 122 -5.51 11.97 13.15
CA ARG A 122 -4.93 13.29 13.47
C ARG A 122 -3.56 13.55 12.80
N SER A 123 -3.03 12.57 12.05
CA SER A 123 -1.72 12.62 11.41
C SER A 123 -1.77 13.19 9.98
N ARG A 124 -0.58 13.37 9.38
CA ARG A 124 -0.31 13.99 8.07
C ARG A 124 -0.96 13.28 6.87
N ILE A 125 -1.55 12.10 7.06
CA ILE A 125 -2.05 11.23 6.00
C ILE A 125 -3.37 11.78 5.40
N ARG A 126 -3.49 11.78 4.07
CA ARG A 126 -4.75 12.05 3.38
C ARG A 126 -5.56 10.74 3.31
N LEU A 127 -6.82 10.81 3.75
CA LEU A 127 -7.86 9.82 3.45
C LEU A 127 -8.56 10.23 2.15
#